data_AF-A0A0C9W158-F1
#
_entry.id   AF-A0A0C9W158-F1
#
_cell.length_a   1.000
_cell.length_b   1.000
_cell.length_c   1.000
_cell.angle_alpha   90.00
_cell.angle_beta   90.00
_cell.angle_gamma   90.00
#
_symmetry.space_group_name_H-M   'P 1'
#
loop_
_entity.id
_entity.type
_entity.pdbx_description
1 polymer ?
#
loop_
_entity_poly.entity_id
_entity_poly.type
_entity_poly.pdbx_seq_one_letter_code
_entity_poly.pdbx_strand_id
1 'polypeptide(L)'
;MKPAATISFSVLVRDQVVVAVSRSVEETVSSFFSHVKGQAPADLLSGHTIGNCEVYRLLEPVKLPERLRGGTLDGERLQACTDPNNRERIYPAESLRVLGTNLQSRQIHVVIEASTHDSEKAIETLGREHGDLFQCLKITLGKLRSWTLADVENNLRGGNFYGNGEDLPPGLDTIQSRLALPRTYKAETARDNKDLEIAQTYDPTLFGHIFKTTSAEPRVTDNREFATFYHVLRCFQQDAHSMSFNNSSLFKASNFTVYFVQPPFFSQGRSIPFHYHQEMPWGYPIFLNTPVAPDTWRKFTPKSNFMVSSDAYCIPFVISEVISDKSQSVRYRMLVQAIATARAGRFLLKNGAQGKFFVVAIYLRKHMVAERYIVMQTGEGDGEGTEDLSQGDAKDFDLASKDDAVEFVREMYNLATELRVLAKDLDVKKKGGLTAVKAAASKVISLYSKVHPLKTAGGTPMEAIQEDEDESESEEDSEFEDEDDLGVFEAEDIQDILRQMNYEIEFVAFGSPVRLTTALGI
;
A
#
# COMPACT_ATOMS: atom_id res chain seq x y z
N MET A 1 45.31 31.95 18.26
CA MET A 1 44.85 31.48 16.93
C MET A 1 43.62 32.28 16.55
N LYS A 2 43.57 32.86 15.33
CA LYS A 2 42.33 33.50 14.84
C LYS A 2 41.32 32.39 14.52
N PRO A 3 40.03 32.52 14.88
CA PRO A 3 39.02 31.55 14.48
C PRO A 3 38.97 31.48 12.95
N ALA A 4 38.94 30.25 12.41
CA ALA A 4 38.77 30.04 10.97
C ALA A 4 37.45 30.67 10.53
N ALA A 5 37.46 31.40 9.42
CA ALA A 5 36.24 32.00 8.88
C ALA A 5 35.24 30.89 8.52
N THR A 6 34.01 31.02 9.02
CA THR A 6 32.91 30.10 8.72
C THR A 6 31.91 30.76 7.78
N ILE A 7 31.30 29.95 6.93
CA ILE A 7 30.29 30.36 5.95
C ILE A 7 29.06 29.48 6.09
N SER A 8 27.88 30.09 5.99
CA SER A 8 26.60 29.38 5.97
C SER A 8 26.05 29.24 4.56
N PHE A 9 25.66 28.02 4.20
CA PHE A 9 25.05 27.64 2.93
C PHE A 9 23.62 27.17 3.17
N SER A 10 22.70 27.46 2.24
CA SER A 10 21.48 26.67 2.08
C SER A 10 21.64 25.80 0.83
N VAL A 11 21.45 24.51 1.00
CA VAL A 11 21.73 23.49 0.00
C VAL A 11 20.44 22.82 -0.41
N LEU A 12 20.12 22.83 -1.70
CA LEU A 12 19.03 22.03 -2.24
C LEU A 12 19.55 20.62 -2.55
N VAL A 13 18.99 19.61 -1.89
CA VAL A 13 19.33 18.20 -2.11
C VAL A 13 18.20 17.54 -2.90
N ARG A 14 18.52 17.04 -4.10
CA ARG A 14 17.60 16.29 -4.99
C ARG A 14 16.22 16.93 -5.14
N ASP A 15 16.18 18.24 -5.36
CA ASP A 15 14.96 19.01 -5.61
C ASP A 15 13.96 19.07 -4.44
N GLN A 16 14.35 18.59 -3.26
CA GLN A 16 13.38 18.22 -2.22
C GLN A 16 13.64 18.81 -0.86
N VAL A 17 14.90 18.99 -0.46
CA VAL A 17 15.23 19.41 0.90
C VAL A 17 16.25 20.52 0.87
N VAL A 18 15.94 21.57 1.61
CA VAL A 18 16.87 22.66 1.88
C VAL A 18 17.58 22.37 3.20
N VAL A 19 18.88 22.14 3.15
CA VAL A 19 19.73 21.90 4.33
C VAL A 19 20.56 23.16 4.61
N ALA A 20 20.51 23.67 5.83
CA ALA A 20 21.33 24.81 6.25
C ALA A 20 22.63 24.32 6.89
N VAL A 21 23.77 24.61 6.28
CA VAL A 21 25.09 24.10 6.71
C VAL A 21 26.06 25.25 6.91
N SER A 22 26.71 25.31 8.08
CA SER A 22 27.82 26.24 8.35
C SER A 22 29.16 25.52 8.37
N ARG A 23 30.14 25.96 7.57
CA ARG A 23 31.44 25.28 7.42
C ARG A 23 32.62 26.22 7.25
N SER A 24 33.83 25.74 7.55
CA SER A 24 35.06 26.51 7.33
C SER A 24 35.31 26.68 5.83
N VAL A 25 35.72 27.88 5.40
CA VAL A 25 35.98 28.14 3.96
C VAL A 25 37.13 27.31 3.40
N GLU A 26 38.00 26.81 4.27
CA GLU A 26 39.16 25.99 3.91
C GLU A 26 38.80 24.52 3.66
N GLU A 27 37.57 24.12 3.98
CA GLU A 27 37.12 22.77 3.67
C GLU A 27 36.95 22.55 2.16
N THR A 28 37.01 21.28 1.77
CA THR A 28 36.74 20.84 0.41
C THR A 28 35.26 20.54 0.20
N VAL A 29 34.83 20.52 -1.05
CA VAL A 29 33.46 20.12 -1.42
C VAL A 29 33.15 18.68 -0.96
N SER A 30 34.15 17.79 -0.91
CA SER A 30 33.99 16.43 -0.36
C SER A 30 33.66 16.41 1.15
N SER A 31 34.35 17.22 1.95
CA SER A 31 34.04 17.38 3.39
C SER A 31 32.64 17.98 3.57
N PHE A 32 32.34 19.02 2.79
CA PHE A 32 31.03 19.67 2.78
C PHE A 32 29.90 18.70 2.43
N PHE A 33 30.05 17.91 1.37
CA PHE A 33 29.07 16.90 0.96
C PHE A 33 28.84 15.87 2.07
N SER A 34 29.91 15.38 2.71
CA SER A 34 29.80 14.42 3.82
C SER A 34 28.99 15.00 4.97
N HIS A 35 29.13 16.30 5.22
CA HIS A 35 28.34 16.99 6.21
C HIS A 35 26.87 17.20 5.80
N VAL A 36 26.63 17.64 4.57
CA VAL A 36 25.26 17.76 4.03
C VAL A 36 24.57 16.40 4.08
N LYS A 37 25.27 15.31 3.76
CA LYS A 37 24.76 13.93 3.86
C LYS A 37 24.38 13.53 5.28
N GLY A 38 25.13 13.97 6.30
CA GLY A 38 24.81 13.71 7.70
C GLY A 38 23.63 14.52 8.24
N GLN A 39 23.33 15.67 7.62
CA GLN A 39 22.20 16.52 8.00
C GLN A 39 20.94 16.30 7.16
N ALA A 40 21.11 15.90 5.90
CA ALA A 40 20.00 15.54 5.05
C ALA A 40 19.28 14.30 5.62
N PRO A 41 17.96 14.17 5.40
CA PRO A 41 17.26 12.91 5.63
C PRO A 41 18.07 11.74 5.06
N ALA A 42 18.32 10.73 5.91
CA ALA A 42 19.25 9.66 5.61
C ALA A 42 18.95 8.99 4.26
N ASP A 43 17.69 8.90 3.88
CA ASP A 43 17.20 8.36 2.62
C ASP A 43 17.64 9.13 1.36
N LEU A 44 17.84 10.45 1.42
CA LEU A 44 18.13 11.25 0.23
C LEU A 44 19.53 11.02 -0.34
N LEU A 45 20.53 10.84 0.52
CA LEU A 45 21.92 10.64 0.14
C LEU A 45 22.50 9.31 0.65
N SER A 46 21.69 8.44 1.26
CA SER A 46 22.11 7.07 1.59
C SER A 46 22.51 6.32 0.32
N GLY A 47 23.59 5.53 0.42
CA GLY A 47 24.21 4.84 -0.72
C GLY A 47 24.93 5.75 -1.72
N HIS A 48 24.84 7.08 -1.60
CA HIS A 48 25.52 8.00 -2.52
C HIS A 48 26.87 8.43 -1.94
N THR A 49 27.90 8.32 -2.76
CA THR A 49 29.20 8.96 -2.54
C THR A 49 29.24 10.24 -3.35
N ILE A 50 30.16 11.15 -3.01
CA ILE A 50 30.33 12.37 -3.82
C ILE A 50 30.68 12.06 -5.28
N GLY A 51 31.33 10.92 -5.57
CA GLY A 51 31.62 10.48 -6.94
C GLY A 51 30.38 10.13 -7.78
N ASN A 52 29.26 9.85 -7.12
CA ASN A 52 27.98 9.51 -7.77
C ASN A 52 26.96 10.66 -7.66
N CYS A 53 27.41 11.84 -7.24
CA CYS A 53 26.60 13.04 -7.15
C CYS A 53 27.24 14.16 -7.96
N GLU A 54 26.40 15.05 -8.46
CA GLU A 54 26.83 16.28 -9.11
C GLU A 54 26.52 17.44 -8.16
N VAL A 55 27.53 18.28 -7.92
CA VAL A 55 27.42 19.44 -7.05
C VAL A 55 27.50 20.67 -7.93
N TYR A 56 26.51 21.54 -7.80
CA TYR A 56 26.41 22.77 -8.56
C TYR A 56 26.38 23.98 -7.63
N ARG A 57 27.08 25.04 -8.00
CA ARG A 57 26.86 26.38 -7.46
C ARG A 57 25.83 27.09 -8.33
N LEU A 58 24.92 27.81 -7.69
CA LEU A 58 24.01 28.70 -8.40
C LEU A 58 24.72 30.00 -8.76
N LEU A 59 24.60 30.43 -10.02
CA LEU A 59 25.15 31.71 -10.48
C LEU A 59 24.39 32.87 -9.83
N GLU A 60 23.06 32.74 -9.75
CA GLU A 60 22.13 33.62 -9.05
C GLU A 60 21.44 32.84 -7.91
N PRO A 61 21.77 33.12 -6.63
CA PRO A 61 21.16 32.44 -5.50
C PRO A 61 19.65 32.64 -5.42
N VAL A 62 18.91 31.56 -5.13
CA VAL A 62 17.44 31.60 -5.08
C VAL A 62 16.97 31.91 -3.66
N LYS A 63 16.19 32.99 -3.51
CA LYS A 63 15.66 33.44 -2.21
C LYS A 63 14.63 32.46 -1.65
N LEU A 64 14.86 32.03 -0.42
CA LEU A 64 13.90 31.22 0.35
C LEU A 64 12.81 32.11 0.96
N PRO A 65 11.58 31.60 1.11
CA PRO A 65 10.55 32.30 1.87
C PRO A 65 10.93 32.40 3.35
N GLU A 66 10.41 33.41 4.06
CA GLU A 66 10.70 33.64 5.48
C GLU A 66 10.32 32.46 6.39
N ARG A 67 9.36 31.63 5.95
CA ARG A 67 8.91 30.42 6.63
C ARG A 67 8.75 29.29 5.63
N LEU A 68 9.74 28.39 5.57
CA LEU A 68 9.60 27.07 4.96
C LEU A 68 8.79 26.16 5.89
N ARG A 69 7.46 26.38 6.00
CA ARG A 69 6.60 25.44 6.73
C ARG A 69 6.47 24.16 5.91
N GLY A 70 7.20 23.11 6.28
CA GLY A 70 7.04 21.78 5.66
C GLY A 70 7.98 21.47 4.48
N GLY A 71 8.99 22.30 4.22
CA GLY A 71 10.22 21.85 3.56
C GLY A 71 10.16 21.55 2.06
N THR A 72 9.17 22.02 1.30
CA THR A 72 9.20 21.97 -0.18
C THR A 72 9.23 23.38 -0.77
N LEU A 73 10.07 23.57 -1.78
CA LEU A 73 10.07 24.78 -2.61
C LEU A 73 8.83 24.78 -3.49
N ASP A 74 8.27 25.97 -3.77
CA ASP A 74 7.31 26.10 -4.86
C ASP A 74 7.96 25.80 -6.21
N GLY A 75 7.11 25.59 -7.22
CA GLY A 75 7.56 25.19 -8.56
C GLY A 75 8.48 26.20 -9.22
N GLU A 76 8.24 27.50 -9.05
CA GLU A 76 9.04 28.56 -9.67
C GLU A 76 10.46 28.61 -9.07
N ARG A 77 10.58 28.58 -7.74
CA ARG A 77 11.88 28.56 -7.06
C ARG A 77 12.63 27.26 -7.34
N LEU A 78 11.92 26.13 -7.38
CA LEU A 78 12.55 24.87 -7.75
C LEU A 78 13.07 24.94 -9.18
N GLN A 79 12.28 25.46 -10.12
CA GLN A 79 12.69 25.65 -11.51
C GLN A 79 13.89 26.59 -11.63
N ALA A 80 13.93 27.70 -10.89
CA ALA A 80 15.09 28.59 -10.85
C ALA A 80 16.34 27.91 -10.26
N CYS A 81 16.14 27.02 -9.28
CA CYS A 81 17.22 26.20 -8.76
C CYS A 81 17.63 25.11 -9.74
N THR A 82 16.77 24.66 -10.67
CA THR A 82 17.02 23.59 -11.64
C THR A 82 17.38 24.04 -13.05
N ASP A 83 17.37 25.33 -13.31
CA ASP A 83 17.79 25.91 -14.58
C ASP A 83 19.28 25.64 -14.84
N PRO A 84 19.64 24.91 -15.92
CA PRO A 84 21.03 24.67 -16.31
C PRO A 84 21.83 25.96 -16.52
N ASN A 85 21.17 27.05 -16.94
CA ASN A 85 21.82 28.35 -17.17
C ASN A 85 22.15 29.07 -15.86
N ASN A 86 21.51 28.69 -14.75
CA ASN A 86 21.77 29.25 -13.43
C ASN A 86 22.75 28.40 -12.62
N ARG A 87 23.43 27.43 -13.22
CA ARG A 87 24.24 26.44 -12.50
C ARG A 87 25.64 26.32 -13.08
N GLU A 88 26.61 26.19 -12.19
CA GLU A 88 27.98 25.84 -12.52
C GLU A 88 28.40 24.60 -11.73
N ARG A 89 28.88 23.56 -12.44
CA ARG A 89 29.34 22.32 -11.81
C ARG A 89 30.64 22.54 -11.06
N ILE A 90 30.76 21.94 -9.88
CA ILE A 90 31.93 22.03 -9.02
C ILE A 90 32.53 20.66 -8.74
N TYR A 91 33.86 20.60 -8.74
CA TYR A 91 34.57 19.36 -8.52
C TYR A 91 34.78 19.04 -7.03
N PRO A 92 34.76 17.75 -6.62
CA PRO A 92 34.91 17.32 -5.22
C PRO A 92 36.16 17.84 -4.49
N ALA A 93 37.24 18.07 -5.23
CA ALA A 93 38.53 18.50 -4.70
C ALA A 93 38.65 20.02 -4.52
N GLU A 94 37.69 20.80 -5.03
CA GLU A 94 37.73 22.26 -4.89
C GLU A 94 37.48 22.71 -3.45
N SER A 95 38.05 23.86 -3.11
CA SER A 95 37.80 24.55 -1.83
C SER A 95 36.43 25.23 -1.86
N LEU A 96 35.75 25.26 -0.73
CA LEU A 96 34.50 26.02 -0.57
C LEU A 96 34.67 27.53 -0.82
N ARG A 97 35.90 28.06 -0.86
CA ARG A 97 36.19 29.43 -1.31
C ARG A 97 35.64 29.72 -2.71
N VAL A 98 35.59 28.72 -3.58
CA VAL A 98 35.08 28.83 -4.96
C VAL A 98 33.56 29.04 -5.00
N LEU A 99 32.85 28.72 -3.91
CA LEU A 99 31.40 28.99 -3.79
C LEU A 99 31.07 30.48 -3.54
N GLY A 100 32.09 31.33 -3.42
CA GLY A 100 31.95 32.79 -3.47
C GLY A 100 31.83 33.50 -2.13
N THR A 101 32.14 34.80 -2.16
CA THR A 101 32.08 35.75 -1.04
C THR A 101 30.94 36.75 -1.28
N ASN A 102 29.70 36.38 -0.94
CA ASN A 102 28.53 37.28 -0.75
C ASN A 102 27.29 36.45 -0.39
N LEU A 103 27.45 35.51 0.54
CA LEU A 103 26.40 34.56 0.88
C LEU A 103 25.42 35.22 1.85
N GLN A 104 24.26 35.60 1.33
CA GLN A 104 23.16 36.09 2.16
C GLN A 104 22.49 34.90 2.85
N SER A 105 22.09 35.11 4.11
CA SER A 105 21.28 34.14 4.83
C SER A 105 19.93 33.95 4.10
N ARG A 106 19.41 32.72 4.10
CA ARG A 106 18.14 32.33 3.45
C ARG A 106 18.13 32.36 1.92
N GLN A 107 19.27 32.13 1.27
CA GLN A 107 19.32 31.84 -0.16
C GLN A 107 19.86 30.43 -0.38
N ILE A 108 19.33 29.73 -1.40
CA ILE A 108 19.91 28.50 -1.91
C ILE A 108 21.11 28.89 -2.75
N HIS A 109 22.25 28.28 -2.44
CA HIS A 109 23.54 28.57 -3.08
C HIS A 109 24.12 27.36 -3.80
N VAL A 110 23.80 26.17 -3.30
CA VAL A 110 24.35 24.91 -3.80
C VAL A 110 23.21 23.94 -4.07
N VAL A 111 23.29 23.24 -5.20
CA VAL A 111 22.40 22.13 -5.53
C VAL A 111 23.20 20.85 -5.61
N ILE A 112 22.74 19.81 -4.94
CA ILE A 112 23.34 18.48 -4.95
C ILE A 112 22.35 17.51 -5.59
N GLU A 113 22.74 16.94 -6.71
CA GLU A 113 21.96 15.99 -7.48
C GLU A 113 22.64 14.62 -7.53
N ALA A 114 21.83 13.57 -7.70
CA ALA A 114 22.39 12.27 -8.04
C ALA A 114 22.85 12.31 -9.50
N SER A 115 24.01 11.73 -9.80
CA SER A 115 24.35 11.47 -11.20
C SER A 115 23.22 10.66 -11.85
N THR A 116 22.65 11.17 -12.94
CA THR A 116 21.57 10.50 -13.67
C THR A 116 22.10 9.48 -14.66
N HIS A 117 23.39 9.53 -15.02
CA HIS A 117 24.00 8.67 -16.04
C HIS A 117 23.75 7.18 -15.82
N ASP A 118 23.96 6.68 -14.60
CA ASP A 118 23.72 5.26 -14.29
C ASP A 118 22.23 4.90 -14.31
N SER A 119 21.37 5.85 -13.96
CA SER A 119 19.91 5.69 -14.01
C SER A 119 19.42 5.69 -15.47
N GLU A 120 19.89 6.61 -16.30
CA GLU A 120 19.58 6.71 -17.73
C GLU A 120 19.99 5.43 -18.45
N LYS A 121 21.24 4.98 -18.24
CA LYS A 121 21.72 3.69 -18.79
C LYS A 121 20.88 2.51 -18.32
N ALA A 122 20.42 2.51 -17.07
CA ALA A 122 19.54 1.46 -16.56
C ALA A 122 18.15 1.51 -17.19
N ILE A 123 17.59 2.69 -17.44
CA ILE A 123 16.33 2.89 -18.15
C ILE A 123 16.43 2.47 -19.62
N GLU A 124 17.52 2.82 -20.30
CA GLU A 124 17.81 2.35 -21.66
C GLU A 124 17.89 0.82 -21.71
N THR A 125 18.58 0.22 -20.73
CA THR A 125 18.68 -1.24 -20.58
C THR A 125 17.31 -1.87 -20.38
N LEU A 126 16.48 -1.30 -19.49
CA LEU A 126 15.09 -1.74 -19.27
C LEU A 126 14.25 -1.65 -20.55
N GLY A 127 14.35 -0.54 -21.30
CA GLY A 127 13.65 -0.36 -22.57
C GLY A 127 14.07 -1.38 -23.63
N ARG A 128 15.37 -1.69 -23.71
CA ARG A 128 15.93 -2.62 -24.69
C ARG A 128 15.67 -4.09 -24.36
N GLU A 129 15.85 -4.49 -23.11
CA GLU A 129 15.85 -5.91 -22.70
C GLU A 129 14.50 -6.35 -22.12
N HIS A 130 13.69 -5.41 -21.62
CA HIS A 130 12.43 -5.67 -20.94
C HIS A 130 11.32 -4.71 -21.39
N GLY A 131 11.37 -4.24 -22.64
CA GLY A 131 10.52 -3.17 -23.16
C GLY A 131 9.02 -3.34 -22.88
N ASP A 132 8.47 -4.52 -23.17
CA ASP A 132 7.04 -4.81 -22.98
C ASP A 132 6.62 -4.67 -21.51
N LEU A 133 7.35 -5.34 -20.61
CA LEU A 133 7.02 -5.32 -19.18
C LEU A 133 7.34 -3.97 -18.54
N PHE A 134 8.41 -3.31 -18.97
CA PHE A 134 8.72 -1.94 -18.57
C PHE A 134 7.57 -1.01 -18.96
N GLN A 135 7.02 -1.14 -20.17
CA GLN A 135 5.89 -0.36 -20.64
C GLN A 135 4.63 -0.58 -19.80
N CYS A 136 4.32 -1.82 -19.40
CA CYS A 136 3.20 -2.12 -18.50
C CYS A 136 3.32 -1.39 -17.15
N LEU A 137 4.56 -1.27 -16.64
CA LEU A 137 4.87 -0.72 -15.31
C LEU A 137 5.10 0.79 -15.28
N LYS A 138 5.01 1.49 -16.43
CA LYS A 138 5.14 2.95 -16.51
C LYS A 138 3.89 3.65 -16.03
N ILE A 139 4.09 4.69 -15.22
CA ILE A 139 3.07 5.58 -14.69
C ILE A 139 3.51 7.03 -14.91
N THR A 140 2.60 7.86 -15.39
CA THR A 140 2.82 9.31 -15.55
C THR A 140 2.02 10.08 -14.52
N LEU A 141 2.70 10.87 -13.69
CA LEU A 141 2.08 11.69 -12.65
C LEU A 141 2.14 13.18 -13.00
N GLY A 142 1.09 13.94 -12.71
CA GLY A 142 1.10 15.39 -12.84
C GLY A 142 2.14 16.04 -11.92
N LYS A 143 2.29 15.52 -10.70
CA LYS A 143 3.34 15.94 -9.76
C LYS A 143 3.85 14.76 -8.94
N LEU A 144 5.16 14.56 -8.90
CA LEU A 144 5.77 13.51 -8.08
C LEU A 144 5.32 13.62 -6.61
N ARG A 145 4.98 12.48 -6.01
CA ARG A 145 4.48 12.34 -4.61
C ARG A 145 3.09 12.93 -4.35
N SER A 146 2.44 13.50 -5.35
CA SER A 146 1.03 13.83 -5.31
C SER A 146 0.29 12.81 -6.14
N TRP A 147 -0.77 12.22 -5.58
CA TRP A 147 -1.62 11.28 -6.30
C TRP A 147 -3.01 11.89 -6.35
N THR A 148 -3.54 12.04 -7.54
CA THR A 148 -4.79 12.73 -7.83
C THR A 148 -5.67 11.88 -8.73
N LEU A 149 -6.96 12.22 -8.82
CA LEU A 149 -7.86 11.57 -9.78
C LEU A 149 -7.37 11.74 -11.22
N ALA A 150 -6.82 12.91 -11.57
CA ALA A 150 -6.23 13.15 -12.88
C ALA A 150 -5.07 12.19 -13.18
N ASP A 151 -4.30 11.76 -12.18
CA ASP A 151 -3.26 10.74 -12.37
C ASP A 151 -3.87 9.37 -12.68
N VAL A 152 -5.01 9.03 -12.10
CA VAL A 152 -5.75 7.79 -12.44
C VAL A 152 -6.20 7.88 -13.90
N GLU A 153 -6.91 8.95 -14.27
CA GLU A 153 -7.45 9.19 -15.61
C GLU A 153 -6.33 9.17 -16.68
N ASN A 154 -5.22 9.87 -16.45
CA ASN A 154 -4.08 9.91 -17.36
C ASN A 154 -3.46 8.52 -17.60
N ASN A 155 -3.51 7.63 -16.61
CA ASN A 155 -2.91 6.30 -16.70
C ASN A 155 -3.88 5.23 -17.20
N LEU A 156 -5.16 5.56 -17.46
CA LEU A 156 -6.10 4.65 -18.13
C LEU A 156 -5.89 4.59 -19.65
N ARG A 157 -5.16 5.54 -20.26
CA ARG A 157 -4.71 5.52 -21.67
C ARG A 157 -5.83 5.27 -22.71
N GLY A 158 -6.99 5.89 -22.54
CA GLY A 158 -8.18 5.66 -23.38
C GLY A 158 -9.24 4.78 -22.70
N GLY A 159 -8.86 4.14 -21.60
CA GLY A 159 -9.75 3.47 -20.68
C GLY A 159 -10.76 4.36 -19.96
N ASN A 160 -11.88 3.77 -19.54
CA ASN A 160 -12.98 4.47 -18.87
C ASN A 160 -13.07 4.09 -17.39
N PHE A 161 -13.42 5.09 -16.59
CA PHE A 161 -13.93 4.92 -15.23
C PHE A 161 -15.44 4.80 -15.35
N TYR A 162 -16.00 3.61 -15.15
CA TYR A 162 -17.44 3.39 -15.29
C TYR A 162 -18.15 3.86 -14.03
N GLY A 163 -19.20 4.66 -14.24
CA GLY A 163 -20.10 5.21 -13.23
C GLY A 163 -21.36 4.35 -13.01
N ASN A 164 -21.95 4.41 -11.80
CA ASN A 164 -23.09 3.56 -11.44
C ASN A 164 -24.23 3.74 -12.46
N GLY A 165 -24.53 2.67 -13.20
CA GLY A 165 -25.59 2.64 -14.22
C GLY A 165 -25.11 2.83 -15.66
N GLU A 166 -23.80 2.94 -15.90
CA GLU A 166 -23.24 2.86 -17.25
C GLU A 166 -23.12 1.41 -17.73
N ASP A 167 -23.17 1.21 -19.05
CA ASP A 167 -22.99 -0.11 -19.66
C ASP A 167 -21.55 -0.59 -19.44
N LEU A 168 -21.39 -1.55 -18.52
CA LEU A 168 -20.09 -2.12 -18.22
C LEU A 168 -19.58 -2.93 -19.42
N PRO A 169 -18.26 -2.93 -19.68
CA PRO A 169 -17.69 -3.79 -20.70
C PRO A 169 -17.97 -5.26 -20.33
N PRO A 170 -18.26 -6.14 -21.31
CA PRO A 170 -18.77 -7.49 -21.04
C PRO A 170 -17.92 -8.32 -20.06
N GLY A 171 -16.59 -8.13 -20.09
CA GLY A 171 -15.68 -8.81 -19.17
C GLY A 171 -15.83 -8.38 -17.71
N LEU A 172 -16.11 -7.10 -17.47
CA LEU A 172 -16.25 -6.54 -16.13
C LEU A 172 -17.58 -6.94 -15.50
N ASP A 173 -18.67 -6.87 -16.25
CA ASP A 173 -20.00 -7.34 -15.83
C ASP A 173 -19.97 -8.84 -15.47
N THR A 174 -19.29 -9.65 -16.29
CA THR A 174 -19.09 -11.09 -16.02
C THR A 174 -18.30 -11.33 -14.73
N ILE A 175 -17.30 -10.50 -14.42
CA ILE A 175 -16.55 -10.61 -13.15
C ILE A 175 -17.46 -10.21 -11.99
N GLN A 176 -18.14 -9.07 -12.05
CA GLN A 176 -19.04 -8.60 -10.99
C GLN A 176 -20.14 -9.62 -10.70
N SER A 177 -20.79 -10.14 -11.74
CA SER A 177 -21.80 -11.18 -11.63
C SER A 177 -21.27 -12.43 -10.90
N ARG A 178 -20.07 -12.91 -11.26
CA ARG A 178 -19.45 -14.09 -10.61
C ARG A 178 -19.09 -13.85 -9.15
N LEU A 179 -18.71 -12.63 -8.79
CA LEU A 179 -18.44 -12.24 -7.41
C LEU A 179 -19.73 -12.14 -6.58
N ALA A 180 -20.83 -11.67 -7.17
CA ALA A 180 -22.12 -11.53 -6.50
C ALA A 180 -22.91 -12.86 -6.36
N LEU A 181 -22.52 -13.91 -7.09
CA LEU A 181 -23.21 -15.20 -7.04
C LEU A 181 -23.30 -15.76 -5.61
N PRO A 182 -24.46 -16.33 -5.21
CA PRO A 182 -24.55 -17.09 -3.98
C PRO A 182 -23.52 -18.23 -3.91
N ARG A 183 -23.10 -18.55 -2.70
CA ARG A 183 -22.24 -19.69 -2.40
C ARG A 183 -23.10 -20.94 -2.41
N THR A 184 -22.57 -22.04 -2.93
CA THR A 184 -23.32 -23.30 -3.03
C THR A 184 -22.66 -24.41 -2.25
N TYR A 185 -23.44 -25.21 -1.54
CA TYR A 185 -22.97 -26.34 -0.74
C TYR A 185 -23.86 -27.59 -0.92
N LYS A 186 -23.29 -28.78 -0.70
CA LYS A 186 -24.05 -30.04 -0.73
C LYS A 186 -24.59 -30.31 0.69
N ALA A 187 -25.90 -30.50 0.81
CA ALA A 187 -26.55 -30.73 2.11
C ALA A 187 -26.03 -32.01 2.80
N GLU A 188 -25.70 -33.04 2.02
CA GLU A 188 -25.20 -34.32 2.54
C GLU A 188 -23.80 -34.18 3.16
N THR A 189 -22.90 -33.43 2.52
CA THR A 189 -21.53 -33.25 3.00
C THR A 189 -21.44 -32.31 4.19
N ALA A 190 -22.48 -31.52 4.42
CA ALA A 190 -22.54 -30.55 5.51
C ALA A 190 -23.47 -30.97 6.65
N ARG A 191 -24.07 -32.17 6.60
CA ARG A 191 -25.07 -32.64 7.57
C ARG A 191 -24.56 -32.62 9.02
N ASP A 192 -23.29 -32.96 9.22
CA ASP A 192 -22.69 -33.06 10.56
C ASP A 192 -21.79 -31.85 10.87
N ASN A 193 -21.94 -30.74 10.12
CA ASN A 193 -21.14 -29.55 10.32
C ASN A 193 -21.80 -28.60 11.32
N LYS A 194 -21.23 -28.51 12.53
CA LYS A 194 -21.70 -27.60 13.58
C LYS A 194 -21.68 -26.13 13.17
N ASP A 195 -20.65 -25.69 12.44
CA ASP A 195 -20.54 -24.30 11.98
C ASP A 195 -21.68 -23.94 11.03
N LEU A 196 -22.12 -24.90 10.21
CA LEU A 196 -23.28 -24.71 9.33
C LEU A 196 -24.56 -24.57 10.16
N GLU A 197 -24.78 -25.44 11.15
CA GLU A 197 -25.96 -25.40 12.02
C GLU A 197 -26.05 -24.07 12.79
N ILE A 198 -24.91 -23.62 13.35
CA ILE A 198 -24.79 -22.34 14.05
C ILE A 198 -25.10 -21.18 13.09
N ALA A 199 -24.46 -21.14 11.92
CA ALA A 199 -24.68 -20.09 10.94
C ALA A 199 -26.14 -20.03 10.44
N GLN A 200 -26.79 -21.18 10.25
CA GLN A 200 -28.19 -21.28 9.86
C GLN A 200 -29.14 -20.80 10.95
N THR A 201 -28.85 -21.12 12.20
CA THR A 201 -29.73 -20.77 13.34
C THR A 201 -29.62 -19.29 13.70
N TYR A 202 -28.43 -18.71 13.55
CA TYR A 202 -28.15 -17.33 13.96
C TYR A 202 -28.89 -16.28 13.11
N ASP A 203 -28.86 -16.43 11.78
CA ASP A 203 -29.68 -15.61 10.87
C ASP A 203 -30.11 -16.42 9.64
N PRO A 204 -31.24 -17.14 9.71
CA PRO A 204 -31.69 -18.04 8.64
C PRO A 204 -31.97 -17.31 7.32
N THR A 205 -32.45 -16.07 7.40
CA THR A 205 -32.85 -15.28 6.22
C THR A 205 -31.62 -14.86 5.43
N LEU A 206 -30.63 -14.29 6.13
CA LEU A 206 -29.41 -13.86 5.50
C LEU A 206 -28.55 -15.06 5.06
N PHE A 207 -28.54 -16.13 5.86
CA PHE A 207 -27.90 -17.39 5.48
C PHE A 207 -28.45 -17.90 4.13
N GLY A 208 -29.78 -17.96 3.96
CA GLY A 208 -30.41 -18.41 2.72
C GLY A 208 -30.17 -17.49 1.51
N HIS A 209 -29.84 -16.21 1.75
CA HIS A 209 -29.44 -15.29 0.70
C HIS A 209 -28.01 -15.55 0.20
N ILE A 210 -27.10 -15.85 1.13
CA ILE A 210 -25.67 -16.05 0.83
C ILE A 210 -25.38 -17.49 0.40
N PHE A 211 -25.99 -18.48 1.04
CA PHE A 211 -25.75 -19.90 0.81
C PHE A 211 -26.97 -20.60 0.22
N LYS A 212 -26.74 -21.41 -0.80
CA LYS A 212 -27.78 -22.24 -1.44
C LYS A 212 -27.34 -23.70 -1.48
N THR A 213 -28.27 -24.60 -1.18
CA THR A 213 -28.04 -26.02 -1.40
C THR A 213 -27.97 -26.31 -2.90
N THR A 214 -27.11 -27.25 -3.30
CA THR A 214 -26.96 -27.67 -4.69
C THR A 214 -26.77 -29.17 -4.80
N SER A 215 -27.23 -29.76 -5.91
CA SER A 215 -26.89 -31.13 -6.32
C SER A 215 -25.64 -31.17 -7.23
N ALA A 216 -25.23 -30.03 -7.78
CA ALA A 216 -24.02 -29.90 -8.59
C ALA A 216 -22.77 -29.79 -7.69
N GLU A 217 -21.61 -29.52 -8.29
CA GLU A 217 -20.38 -29.31 -7.52
C GLU A 217 -20.48 -28.04 -6.65
N PRO A 218 -20.23 -28.12 -5.34
CA PRO A 218 -20.34 -26.98 -4.44
C PRO A 218 -19.21 -25.99 -4.65
N ARG A 219 -19.50 -24.69 -4.47
CA ARG A 219 -18.48 -23.64 -4.43
C ARG A 219 -17.84 -23.50 -3.05
N VAL A 220 -18.56 -23.89 -2.00
CA VAL A 220 -18.02 -24.01 -0.65
C VAL A 220 -17.13 -25.25 -0.62
N THR A 221 -15.81 -25.03 -0.51
CA THR A 221 -14.81 -26.11 -0.48
C THR A 221 -14.25 -26.35 0.92
N ASP A 222 -14.55 -25.47 1.87
CA ASP A 222 -14.09 -25.54 3.25
C ASP A 222 -15.24 -25.17 4.19
N ASN A 223 -15.45 -26.00 5.21
CA ASN A 223 -16.45 -25.81 6.25
C ASN A 223 -16.21 -24.55 7.08
N ARG A 224 -14.95 -24.08 7.19
CA ARG A 224 -14.60 -22.82 7.87
C ARG A 224 -15.24 -21.58 7.25
N GLU A 225 -15.76 -21.69 6.03
CA GLU A 225 -16.53 -20.62 5.40
C GLU A 225 -17.81 -20.32 6.20
N PHE A 226 -18.47 -21.33 6.77
CA PHE A 226 -19.66 -21.14 7.62
C PHE A 226 -19.29 -20.49 8.96
N ALA A 227 -18.19 -20.92 9.59
CA ALA A 227 -17.67 -20.29 10.80
C ALA A 227 -17.30 -18.82 10.56
N THR A 228 -16.67 -18.51 9.43
CA THR A 228 -16.35 -17.12 9.05
C THR A 228 -17.62 -16.28 8.95
N PHE A 229 -18.65 -16.79 8.26
CA PHE A 229 -19.91 -16.08 8.13
C PHE A 229 -20.55 -15.79 9.50
N TYR A 230 -20.57 -16.78 10.38
CA TYR A 230 -21.04 -16.60 11.76
C TYR A 230 -20.20 -15.56 12.52
N HIS A 231 -18.87 -15.61 12.45
CA HIS A 231 -18.00 -14.66 13.13
C HIS A 231 -18.15 -13.22 12.63
N VAL A 232 -18.36 -13.04 11.33
CA VAL A 232 -18.67 -11.73 10.75
C VAL A 232 -19.97 -11.22 11.35
N LEU A 233 -21.02 -12.04 11.38
CA LEU A 233 -22.30 -11.69 11.98
C LEU A 233 -22.22 -11.36 13.47
N ARG A 234 -21.45 -12.14 14.23
CA ARG A 234 -21.18 -11.86 15.65
C ARG A 234 -20.44 -10.53 15.83
N CYS A 235 -19.42 -10.27 15.02
CA CYS A 235 -18.70 -9.00 14.98
C CYS A 235 -19.66 -7.82 14.72
N PHE A 236 -20.69 -7.99 13.87
CA PHE A 236 -21.72 -6.96 13.70
C PHE A 236 -22.51 -6.65 14.97
N GLN A 237 -22.93 -7.69 15.68
CA GLN A 237 -23.75 -7.50 16.88
C GLN A 237 -22.95 -6.92 18.04
N GLN A 238 -21.67 -7.28 18.17
CA GLN A 238 -20.86 -6.95 19.34
C GLN A 238 -19.91 -5.76 19.10
N ASP A 239 -19.27 -5.70 17.93
CA ASP A 239 -18.08 -4.85 17.72
C ASP A 239 -18.28 -3.74 16.67
N ALA A 240 -19.19 -3.91 15.70
CA ALA A 240 -19.29 -3.01 14.54
C ALA A 240 -19.51 -1.54 14.92
N HIS A 241 -20.31 -1.28 15.97
CA HIS A 241 -20.51 0.07 16.47
C HIS A 241 -19.18 0.66 16.96
N SER A 242 -18.51 -0.01 17.90
CA SER A 242 -17.20 0.36 18.43
C SER A 242 -16.16 0.55 17.33
N MET A 243 -16.14 -0.34 16.34
CA MET A 243 -15.29 -0.24 15.16
C MET A 243 -15.58 1.00 14.32
N SER A 244 -16.84 1.32 14.03
CA SER A 244 -17.18 2.49 13.21
C SER A 244 -16.74 3.80 13.86
N PHE A 245 -16.88 3.93 15.19
CA PHE A 245 -16.58 5.15 15.94
C PHE A 245 -15.09 5.30 16.31
N ASN A 246 -14.34 4.20 16.31
CA ASN A 246 -12.90 4.25 16.63
C ASN A 246 -12.12 5.04 15.57
N ASN A 247 -11.37 6.08 15.96
CA ASN A 247 -10.60 6.89 15.01
C ASN A 247 -9.26 6.28 14.59
N SER A 248 -8.84 5.16 15.21
CA SER A 248 -7.58 4.48 14.92
C SER A 248 -7.65 3.74 13.58
N SER A 249 -6.82 4.16 12.63
CA SER A 249 -6.65 3.49 11.34
C SER A 249 -6.07 2.09 11.50
N LEU A 250 -5.15 1.90 12.45
CA LEU A 250 -4.54 0.61 12.75
C LEU A 250 -5.58 -0.39 13.28
N PHE A 251 -6.44 0.07 14.18
CA PHE A 251 -7.53 -0.74 14.72
C PHE A 251 -8.49 -1.20 13.61
N LYS A 252 -8.88 -0.27 12.73
CA LYS A 252 -9.74 -0.58 11.57
C LYS A 252 -9.07 -1.53 10.59
N ALA A 253 -7.80 -1.31 10.29
CA ALA A 253 -7.04 -2.18 9.41
C ALA A 253 -6.93 -3.60 9.96
N SER A 254 -6.67 -3.74 11.27
CA SER A 254 -6.58 -5.04 11.93
C SER A 254 -7.91 -5.80 11.85
N ASN A 255 -9.02 -5.18 12.29
CA ASN A 255 -10.33 -5.82 12.25
C ASN A 255 -10.79 -6.13 10.81
N PHE A 256 -10.58 -5.19 9.88
CA PHE A 256 -10.92 -5.42 8.48
C PHE A 256 -10.17 -6.63 7.91
N THR A 257 -8.88 -6.73 8.23
CA THR A 257 -8.04 -7.85 7.83
C THR A 257 -8.54 -9.17 8.41
N VAL A 258 -8.77 -9.21 9.73
CA VAL A 258 -9.12 -10.42 10.49
C VAL A 258 -10.48 -10.98 10.06
N TYR A 259 -11.50 -10.15 9.93
CA TYR A 259 -12.86 -10.64 9.66
C TYR A 259 -13.15 -10.81 8.17
N PHE A 260 -12.59 -9.96 7.30
CA PHE A 260 -13.05 -9.87 5.91
C PHE A 260 -12.03 -10.33 4.87
N VAL A 261 -10.74 -10.33 5.19
CA VAL A 261 -9.68 -10.58 4.21
C VAL A 261 -8.97 -11.90 4.48
N GLN A 262 -8.46 -12.10 5.70
CA GLN A 262 -7.71 -13.31 6.01
C GLN A 262 -8.51 -14.59 5.80
N PRO A 263 -9.77 -14.72 6.25
CA PRO A 263 -10.44 -16.01 6.18
C PRO A 263 -10.60 -16.50 4.73
N PRO A 264 -11.07 -15.70 3.75
CA PRO A 264 -11.13 -16.13 2.35
C PRO A 264 -9.79 -16.57 1.73
N PHE A 265 -8.66 -16.03 2.18
CA PHE A 265 -7.34 -16.26 1.57
C PHE A 265 -6.39 -17.15 2.38
N PHE A 266 -6.67 -17.43 3.66
CA PHE A 266 -5.89 -18.32 4.53
C PHE A 266 -6.58 -19.67 4.79
N SER A 267 -7.92 -19.71 4.91
CA SER A 267 -8.64 -20.92 5.32
C SER A 267 -8.48 -22.08 4.34
N GLN A 268 -8.24 -21.77 3.07
CA GLN A 268 -8.52 -22.70 1.99
C GLN A 268 -7.42 -23.78 1.73
N GLY A 269 -6.50 -24.01 2.67
CA GLY A 269 -5.54 -25.14 2.70
C GLY A 269 -4.25 -24.97 1.87
N ARG A 270 -3.28 -25.86 2.09
CA ARG A 270 -1.91 -25.85 1.51
C ARG A 270 -1.84 -25.89 -0.04
N SER A 271 -2.95 -26.10 -0.72
CA SER A 271 -2.99 -26.25 -2.18
C SER A 271 -3.10 -24.92 -2.93
N ILE A 272 -3.21 -23.79 -2.22
CA ILE A 272 -3.50 -22.50 -2.85
C ILE A 272 -2.26 -21.63 -2.89
N PRO A 273 -1.85 -21.17 -4.07
CA PRO A 273 -0.61 -20.43 -4.23
C PRO A 273 -0.80 -18.94 -3.93
N PHE A 274 -1.74 -18.56 -3.06
CA PHE A 274 -2.00 -17.17 -2.70
C PHE A 274 -1.61 -16.90 -1.26
N HIS A 275 -0.91 -15.80 -1.06
CA HIS A 275 -0.42 -15.37 0.23
C HIS A 275 -0.90 -13.96 0.49
N TYR A 276 -1.45 -13.77 1.68
CA TYR A 276 -1.68 -12.46 2.24
C TYR A 276 -0.36 -11.88 2.73
N HIS A 277 -0.13 -10.62 2.40
CA HIS A 277 1.02 -9.87 2.87
C HIS A 277 0.56 -8.55 3.45
N GLN A 278 0.90 -8.31 4.71
CA GLN A 278 0.67 -7.03 5.37
C GLN A 278 1.92 -6.17 5.26
N GLU A 279 1.76 -4.93 4.81
CA GLU A 279 2.84 -3.94 4.78
C GLU A 279 4.12 -4.37 4.05
N MET A 280 4.01 -5.34 3.14
CA MET A 280 5.15 -5.82 2.38
C MET A 280 5.33 -4.98 1.10
N PRO A 281 6.56 -4.53 0.81
CA PRO A 281 6.84 -3.91 -0.47
C PRO A 281 6.70 -4.94 -1.59
N TRP A 282 6.27 -4.49 -2.76
CA TRP A 282 6.15 -5.37 -3.92
C TRP A 282 7.48 -5.99 -4.32
N GLY A 283 7.41 -7.17 -4.93
CA GLY A 283 8.56 -7.88 -5.47
C GLY A 283 9.24 -7.20 -6.65
N TYR A 284 8.68 -6.10 -7.19
CA TYR A 284 9.18 -5.33 -8.33
C TYR A 284 8.76 -3.85 -8.23
N PRO A 285 9.49 -2.93 -8.88
CA PRO A 285 9.11 -1.52 -8.91
C PRO A 285 8.12 -1.20 -10.05
N ILE A 286 7.38 -0.10 -9.89
CA ILE A 286 6.78 0.66 -10.99
C ILE A 286 7.68 1.85 -11.34
N PHE A 287 7.49 2.44 -12.51
CA PHE A 287 8.34 3.52 -13.00
C PHE A 287 7.52 4.79 -13.21
N LEU A 288 7.90 5.85 -12.53
CA LEU A 288 7.20 7.12 -12.50
C LEU A 288 7.95 8.14 -13.36
N ASN A 289 7.23 8.88 -14.19
CA ASN A 289 7.69 10.12 -14.79
C ASN A 289 6.66 11.24 -14.58
N THR A 290 6.97 12.45 -15.04
CA THR A 290 6.02 13.57 -15.09
C THR A 290 5.99 14.18 -16.48
N PRO A 291 4.90 14.87 -16.87
CA PRO A 291 4.85 15.60 -18.14
C PRO A 291 5.95 16.66 -18.30
N VAL A 292 6.45 17.22 -17.18
CA VAL A 292 7.51 18.23 -17.17
C VAL A 292 8.89 17.61 -17.43
N ALA A 293 9.06 16.32 -17.14
CA ALA A 293 10.30 15.59 -17.32
C ALA A 293 10.02 14.18 -17.88
N PRO A 294 9.54 14.06 -19.13
CA PRO A 294 9.03 12.81 -19.70
C PRO A 294 10.11 11.72 -19.79
N ASP A 295 11.38 12.12 -19.96
CA ASP A 295 12.53 11.21 -20.09
C ASP A 295 13.17 10.87 -18.73
N THR A 296 12.75 11.53 -17.65
CA THR A 296 13.31 11.33 -16.32
C THR A 296 12.48 10.31 -15.54
N TRP A 297 12.81 9.05 -15.71
CA TRP A 297 12.16 7.96 -14.98
C TRP A 297 12.74 7.79 -13.58
N ARG A 298 11.84 7.51 -12.63
CA ARG A 298 12.16 7.17 -11.25
C ARG A 298 11.50 5.84 -10.91
N LYS A 299 12.21 4.94 -10.24
CA LYS A 299 11.56 3.72 -9.74
C LYS A 299 10.82 4.01 -8.44
N PHE A 300 9.68 3.39 -8.24
CA PHE A 300 8.91 3.42 -7.00
C PHE A 300 8.52 1.99 -6.68
N THR A 301 8.80 1.51 -5.47
CA THR A 301 8.36 0.18 -5.03
C THR A 301 7.11 0.35 -4.19
N PRO A 302 5.93 -0.03 -4.71
CA PRO A 302 4.69 0.09 -3.95
C PRO A 302 4.74 -0.70 -2.64
N LYS A 303 4.06 -0.16 -1.63
CA LYS A 303 3.79 -0.80 -0.34
C LYS A 303 2.33 -0.49 -0.03
N SER A 304 1.48 -1.52 -0.06
CA SER A 304 0.07 -1.43 0.32
C SER A 304 -0.07 -1.78 1.81
N ASN A 305 -1.15 -1.36 2.47
CA ASN A 305 -1.43 -1.81 3.84
C ASN A 305 -1.54 -3.33 3.88
N PHE A 306 -2.21 -3.91 2.88
CA PHE A 306 -2.04 -5.32 2.58
C PHE A 306 -2.22 -5.60 1.09
N MET A 307 -1.80 -6.80 0.69
CA MET A 307 -2.05 -7.35 -0.64
C MET A 307 -2.23 -8.87 -0.55
N VAL A 308 -2.95 -9.44 -1.53
CA VAL A 308 -2.97 -10.88 -1.78
C VAL A 308 -2.22 -11.12 -3.07
N SER A 309 -1.14 -11.89 -3.00
CA SER A 309 -0.27 -12.14 -4.15
C SER A 309 -0.03 -13.64 -4.32
N SER A 310 0.53 -14.05 -5.45
CA SER A 310 1.01 -15.43 -5.61
C SER A 310 2.51 -15.48 -5.71
N ASP A 311 3.14 -16.35 -4.92
CA ASP A 311 4.58 -16.60 -4.97
C ASP A 311 5.03 -17.09 -6.35
N ALA A 312 4.14 -17.74 -7.10
CA ALA A 312 4.42 -18.21 -8.45
C ALA A 312 4.50 -17.08 -9.49
N TYR A 313 3.87 -15.93 -9.24
CA TYR A 313 3.73 -14.87 -10.24
C TYR A 313 4.28 -13.51 -9.78
N CYS A 314 4.55 -13.35 -8.49
CA CYS A 314 5.07 -12.15 -7.85
C CYS A 314 4.19 -10.88 -7.99
N ILE A 315 3.00 -10.98 -8.59
CA ILE A 315 2.04 -9.88 -8.76
C ILE A 315 0.92 -9.95 -7.70
N PRO A 316 0.44 -8.79 -7.22
CA PRO A 316 -0.77 -8.75 -6.41
C PRO A 316 -2.02 -8.97 -7.28
N PHE A 317 -2.99 -9.69 -6.74
CA PHE A 317 -4.34 -9.84 -7.28
C PHE A 317 -5.34 -8.98 -6.52
N VAL A 318 -5.07 -8.78 -5.23
CA VAL A 318 -5.80 -7.85 -4.37
C VAL A 318 -4.80 -6.87 -3.78
N ILE A 319 -5.11 -5.58 -3.83
CA ILE A 319 -4.38 -4.55 -3.10
C ILE A 319 -5.37 -3.77 -2.25
N SER A 320 -4.94 -3.36 -1.06
CA SER A 320 -5.79 -2.54 -0.21
C SER A 320 -5.02 -1.48 0.54
N GLU A 321 -5.70 -0.37 0.71
CA GLU A 321 -5.27 0.72 1.57
C GLU A 321 -6.39 1.00 2.58
N VAL A 322 -5.99 1.20 3.83
CA VAL A 322 -6.87 1.62 4.92
C VAL A 322 -6.60 3.07 5.21
N ILE A 323 -7.66 3.87 5.38
CA ILE A 323 -7.53 5.29 5.61
C ILE A 323 -6.63 5.58 6.81
N SER A 324 -5.58 6.39 6.60
CA SER A 324 -4.76 6.96 7.66
C SER A 324 -4.91 8.48 7.76
N ASP A 325 -5.51 9.13 6.76
CA ASP A 325 -5.55 10.59 6.61
C ASP A 325 -6.81 11.05 5.85
N LYS A 326 -7.17 12.33 5.98
CA LYS A 326 -8.30 12.96 5.27
C LYS A 326 -8.10 13.05 3.76
N SER A 327 -6.88 12.84 3.26
CA SER A 327 -6.56 12.97 1.83
C SER A 327 -6.93 11.72 1.03
N GLN A 328 -7.60 11.91 -0.12
CA GLN A 328 -7.89 10.84 -1.11
C GLN A 328 -6.62 10.39 -1.87
N SER A 329 -5.47 11.00 -1.59
CA SER A 329 -4.18 10.68 -2.23
C SER A 329 -3.83 9.19 -2.10
N VAL A 330 -4.10 8.58 -0.95
CA VAL A 330 -3.87 7.13 -0.74
C VAL A 330 -4.74 6.28 -1.67
N ARG A 331 -6.02 6.63 -1.84
CA ARG A 331 -6.95 5.96 -2.76
C ARG A 331 -6.46 6.08 -4.20
N TYR A 332 -6.11 7.28 -4.65
CA TYR A 332 -5.63 7.48 -6.02
C TYR A 332 -4.30 6.77 -6.28
N ARG A 333 -3.39 6.75 -5.31
CA ARG A 333 -2.16 5.96 -5.37
C ARG A 333 -2.47 4.47 -5.56
N MET A 334 -3.39 3.92 -4.77
CA MET A 334 -3.81 2.52 -4.89
C MET A 334 -4.37 2.22 -6.28
N LEU A 335 -5.23 3.09 -6.82
CA LEU A 335 -5.81 2.89 -8.15
C LEU A 335 -4.74 2.93 -9.25
N VAL A 336 -3.81 3.88 -9.20
CA VAL A 336 -2.67 3.93 -10.14
C VAL A 336 -1.80 2.67 -10.06
N GLN A 337 -1.60 2.13 -8.85
CA GLN A 337 -0.92 0.84 -8.66
C GLN A 337 -1.73 -0.32 -9.25
N ALA A 338 -3.04 -0.39 -9.03
CA ALA A 338 -3.90 -1.42 -9.61
C ALA A 338 -3.86 -1.40 -11.14
N ILE A 339 -3.83 -0.22 -11.75
CA ILE A 339 -3.69 -0.04 -13.20
C ILE A 339 -2.38 -0.67 -13.70
N ALA A 340 -1.23 -0.34 -13.09
CA ALA A 340 0.06 -0.93 -13.47
C ALA A 340 0.05 -2.47 -13.30
N THR A 341 -0.54 -2.96 -12.21
CA THR A 341 -0.67 -4.39 -11.95
C THR A 341 -1.57 -5.08 -12.97
N ALA A 342 -2.69 -4.48 -13.38
CA ALA A 342 -3.60 -5.04 -14.36
C ALA A 342 -2.89 -5.22 -15.72
N ARG A 343 -2.11 -4.22 -16.15
CA ARG A 343 -1.27 -4.30 -17.37
C ARG A 343 -0.20 -5.40 -17.24
N ALA A 344 0.52 -5.43 -16.11
CA ALA A 344 1.55 -6.44 -15.89
C ALA A 344 0.98 -7.86 -15.81
N GLY A 345 -0.18 -8.06 -15.17
CA GLY A 345 -0.86 -9.34 -15.11
C GLY A 345 -1.41 -9.79 -16.46
N ARG A 346 -1.86 -8.85 -17.31
CA ARG A 346 -2.21 -9.14 -18.71
C ARG A 346 -1.00 -9.67 -19.48
N PHE A 347 0.17 -9.04 -19.34
CA PHE A 347 1.42 -9.52 -19.94
C PHE A 347 1.77 -10.96 -19.50
N LEU A 348 1.45 -11.31 -18.24
CA LEU A 348 1.72 -12.62 -17.66
C LEU A 348 0.75 -13.73 -18.09
N LEU A 349 -0.35 -13.42 -18.78
CA LEU A 349 -1.26 -14.46 -19.29
C LEU A 349 -0.56 -15.34 -20.34
N LYS A 350 -0.95 -16.62 -20.38
CA LYS A 350 -0.56 -17.57 -21.44
C LYS A 350 -1.06 -17.09 -22.79
N ASN A 351 -0.31 -17.39 -23.84
CA ASN A 351 -0.75 -17.12 -25.20
C ASN A 351 -2.03 -17.92 -25.48
N GLY A 352 -3.07 -17.25 -25.97
CA GLY A 352 -4.39 -17.84 -26.24
C GLY A 352 -5.27 -18.07 -25.01
N ALA A 353 -4.86 -17.59 -23.81
CA ALA A 353 -5.74 -17.59 -22.64
C ALA A 353 -7.03 -16.83 -22.95
N GLN A 354 -8.17 -17.47 -22.66
CA GLN A 354 -9.49 -16.89 -22.86
C GLN A 354 -9.87 -15.94 -21.71
N GLY A 355 -9.31 -16.17 -20.51
CA GLY A 355 -9.51 -15.32 -19.34
C GLY A 355 -8.84 -13.95 -19.50
N LYS A 356 -9.48 -12.92 -18.93
CA LYS A 356 -8.88 -11.59 -18.77
C LYS A 356 -8.31 -11.46 -17.36
N PHE A 357 -7.12 -10.88 -17.26
CA PHE A 357 -6.51 -10.58 -15.96
C PHE A 357 -7.19 -9.36 -15.35
N PHE A 358 -7.47 -9.42 -14.06
CA PHE A 358 -8.04 -8.32 -13.30
C PHE A 358 -7.42 -8.23 -11.90
N VAL A 359 -7.48 -7.03 -11.33
CA VAL A 359 -7.03 -6.72 -9.97
C VAL A 359 -8.22 -6.18 -9.20
N VAL A 360 -8.37 -6.61 -7.94
CA VAL A 360 -9.32 -6.00 -7.01
C VAL A 360 -8.58 -5.02 -6.11
N ALA A 361 -8.98 -3.75 -6.14
CA ALA A 361 -8.43 -2.73 -5.25
C ALA A 361 -9.47 -2.35 -4.20
N ILE A 362 -9.09 -2.30 -2.92
CA ILE A 362 -10.04 -2.09 -1.82
C ILE A 362 -9.58 -0.92 -0.96
N TYR A 363 -10.36 0.15 -0.93
CA TYR A 363 -10.11 1.30 -0.07
C TYR A 363 -11.08 1.31 1.11
N LEU A 364 -10.56 1.10 2.32
CA LEU A 364 -11.38 1.16 3.54
C LEU A 364 -11.45 2.60 4.06
N ARG A 365 -12.63 3.20 3.97
CA ARG A 365 -12.93 4.55 4.47
C ARG A 365 -13.02 4.59 5.99
N LYS A 366 -13.11 5.82 6.52
CA LYS A 366 -13.19 6.08 7.96
C LYS A 366 -14.37 5.37 8.62
N HIS A 367 -15.51 5.21 7.97
CA HIS A 367 -16.71 4.66 8.61
C HIS A 367 -16.91 3.17 8.31
N MET A 368 -15.82 2.40 8.21
CA MET A 368 -15.88 0.98 7.82
C MET A 368 -16.53 0.73 6.45
N VAL A 369 -16.65 1.75 5.59
CA VAL A 369 -17.11 1.57 4.21
C VAL A 369 -15.96 1.09 3.35
N ALA A 370 -16.05 -0.13 2.84
CA ALA A 370 -15.09 -0.68 1.89
C ALA A 370 -15.52 -0.31 0.47
N GLU A 371 -14.74 0.53 -0.20
CA GLU A 371 -14.89 0.77 -1.63
C GLU A 371 -14.10 -0.30 -2.40
N ARG A 372 -14.77 -1.09 -3.22
CA ARG A 372 -14.15 -2.14 -4.02
C ARG A 372 -14.14 -1.75 -5.49
N TYR A 373 -12.96 -1.78 -6.10
CA TYR A 373 -12.74 -1.57 -7.52
C TYR A 373 -12.29 -2.86 -8.20
N ILE A 374 -12.74 -3.08 -9.44
CA ILE A 374 -12.13 -4.05 -10.34
C ILE A 374 -11.43 -3.29 -11.45
N VAL A 375 -10.14 -3.53 -11.61
CA VAL A 375 -9.31 -2.93 -12.65
C VAL A 375 -8.84 -4.00 -13.61
N MET A 376 -9.10 -3.84 -14.90
CA MET A 376 -8.72 -4.80 -15.93
C MET A 376 -8.42 -4.12 -17.27
N GLN A 377 -7.60 -4.75 -18.09
CA GLN A 377 -7.37 -4.32 -19.47
C GLN A 377 -8.44 -4.95 -20.37
N THR A 378 -9.24 -4.13 -21.05
CA THR A 378 -10.40 -4.55 -21.84
C THR A 378 -10.12 -4.67 -23.33
N GLY A 379 -9.19 -3.87 -23.88
CA GLY A 379 -8.84 -3.88 -25.30
C GLY A 379 -8.14 -5.16 -25.76
N GLU A 380 -8.57 -5.66 -26.92
CA GLU A 380 -7.77 -6.58 -27.73
C GLU A 380 -6.76 -5.70 -28.48
N GLY A 381 -5.48 -5.84 -28.17
CA GLY A 381 -4.47 -4.96 -28.74
C GLY A 381 -4.33 -5.21 -30.25
N ASP A 382 -5.08 -4.49 -31.07
CA ASP A 382 -5.04 -4.57 -32.54
C ASP A 382 -3.78 -3.93 -33.14
N GLY A 383 -2.72 -3.76 -32.35
CA GLY A 383 -1.45 -3.17 -32.79
C GLY A 383 -1.41 -1.65 -32.82
N GLU A 384 -2.55 -0.95 -32.74
CA GLU A 384 -2.63 0.52 -32.63
C GLU A 384 -2.75 1.00 -31.17
N GLY A 385 -1.94 0.46 -30.25
CA GLY A 385 -1.50 1.16 -29.04
C GLY A 385 -2.53 1.68 -28.01
N THR A 386 -3.83 1.59 -28.22
CA THR A 386 -4.86 2.00 -27.26
C THR A 386 -5.17 0.82 -26.33
N GLU A 387 -4.39 0.74 -25.25
CA GLU A 387 -4.66 -0.16 -24.15
C GLU A 387 -5.86 0.35 -23.35
N ASP A 388 -7.07 0.00 -23.77
CA ASP A 388 -8.27 0.37 -23.00
C ASP A 388 -8.25 -0.34 -21.65
N LEU A 389 -8.14 0.43 -20.57
CA LEU A 389 -8.21 -0.04 -19.19
C LEU A 389 -9.58 0.33 -18.62
N SER A 390 -10.34 -0.66 -18.19
CA SER A 390 -11.62 -0.41 -17.56
C SER A 390 -11.48 -0.54 -16.06
N GLN A 391 -11.96 0.49 -15.36
CA GLN A 391 -12.16 0.47 -13.93
C GLN A 391 -13.67 0.51 -13.67
N GLY A 392 -14.22 -0.56 -13.10
CA GLY A 392 -15.61 -0.55 -12.66
C GLY A 392 -15.83 0.43 -11.52
N ASP A 393 -17.09 0.83 -11.34
CA ASP A 393 -17.51 1.58 -10.17
C ASP A 393 -16.96 0.99 -8.88
N ALA A 394 -16.70 1.89 -7.94
CA ALA A 394 -16.64 1.50 -6.54
C ALA A 394 -17.99 0.88 -6.18
N LYS A 395 -18.00 -0.43 -5.91
CA LYS A 395 -19.08 -0.98 -5.09
C LYS A 395 -18.70 -0.68 -3.64
N ASP A 396 -19.51 0.16 -3.01
CA ASP A 396 -19.36 0.50 -1.60
C ASP A 396 -20.10 -0.55 -0.76
N PHE A 397 -19.44 -1.02 0.29
CA PHE A 397 -20.02 -1.92 1.29
C PHE A 397 -19.89 -1.24 2.65
N ASP A 398 -21.00 -0.94 3.29
CA ASP A 398 -20.97 -0.48 4.67
C ASP A 398 -20.67 -1.68 5.58
N LEU A 399 -19.41 -1.87 5.97
CA LEU A 399 -19.04 -2.93 6.91
C LEU A 399 -19.40 -2.59 8.36
N ALA A 400 -20.23 -1.59 8.62
CA ALA A 400 -21.01 -1.44 9.85
C ALA A 400 -22.47 -1.94 9.68
N SER A 401 -22.91 -2.21 8.44
CA SER A 401 -24.17 -2.88 8.11
C SER A 401 -23.98 -4.38 8.00
N LYS A 402 -24.83 -5.13 8.71
CA LYS A 402 -24.83 -6.59 8.70
C LYS A 402 -24.93 -7.17 7.28
N ASP A 403 -25.86 -6.65 6.48
CA ASP A 403 -26.17 -7.19 5.15
C ASP A 403 -25.01 -6.95 4.17
N ASP A 404 -24.49 -5.72 4.11
CA ASP A 404 -23.36 -5.37 3.23
C ASP A 404 -22.08 -6.12 3.59
N ALA A 405 -21.89 -6.38 4.87
CA ALA A 405 -20.68 -7.02 5.33
C ALA A 405 -20.63 -8.51 5.02
N VAL A 406 -21.74 -9.22 5.17
CA VAL A 406 -21.80 -10.62 4.71
C VAL A 406 -21.75 -10.70 3.19
N GLU A 407 -22.32 -9.72 2.48
CA GLU A 407 -22.19 -9.61 1.03
C GLU A 407 -20.73 -9.42 0.62
N PHE A 408 -19.98 -8.58 1.34
CA PHE A 408 -18.57 -8.37 1.12
C PHE A 408 -17.77 -9.66 1.34
N VAL A 409 -18.03 -10.39 2.44
CA VAL A 409 -17.36 -11.68 2.70
C VAL A 409 -17.69 -12.71 1.63
N ARG A 410 -18.95 -12.81 1.19
CA ARG A 410 -19.36 -13.64 0.05
C ARG A 410 -18.54 -13.29 -1.20
N GLU A 411 -18.42 -12.00 -1.52
CA GLU A 411 -17.64 -11.55 -2.66
C GLU A 411 -16.16 -11.92 -2.53
N MET A 412 -15.57 -11.84 -1.34
CA MET A 412 -14.17 -12.24 -1.12
C MET A 412 -13.94 -13.75 -1.26
N TYR A 413 -14.87 -14.60 -0.80
CA TYR A 413 -14.79 -16.05 -1.05
C TYR A 413 -14.96 -16.41 -2.53
N ASN A 414 -15.87 -15.72 -3.22
CA ASN A 414 -16.00 -15.85 -4.67
C ASN A 414 -14.74 -15.36 -5.39
N LEU A 415 -14.15 -14.24 -4.95
CA LEU A 415 -12.90 -13.73 -5.48
C LEU A 415 -11.79 -14.76 -5.33
N ALA A 416 -11.59 -15.34 -4.15
CA ALA A 416 -10.60 -16.39 -3.94
C ALA A 416 -10.80 -17.58 -4.91
N THR A 417 -12.05 -17.94 -5.22
CA THR A 417 -12.38 -18.96 -6.22
C THR A 417 -11.99 -18.52 -7.64
N GLU A 418 -12.35 -17.30 -8.04
CA GLU A 418 -12.01 -16.74 -9.36
C GLU A 418 -10.49 -16.58 -9.54
N LEU A 419 -9.77 -16.18 -8.50
CA LEU A 419 -8.31 -16.06 -8.56
C LEU A 419 -7.65 -17.41 -8.86
N ARG A 420 -8.16 -18.52 -8.31
CA ARG A 420 -7.66 -19.86 -8.65
C ARG A 420 -7.87 -20.20 -10.12
N VAL A 421 -9.01 -19.80 -10.69
CA VAL A 421 -9.27 -19.99 -12.13
C VAL A 421 -8.29 -19.14 -12.94
N LEU A 422 -8.17 -17.85 -12.60
CA LEU A 422 -7.26 -16.92 -13.26
C LEU A 422 -5.79 -17.37 -13.18
N ALA A 423 -5.35 -17.90 -12.05
CA ALA A 423 -3.98 -18.38 -11.86
C ALA A 423 -3.63 -19.57 -12.77
N LYS A 424 -4.62 -20.35 -13.26
CA LYS A 424 -4.38 -21.41 -14.25
C LYS A 424 -4.06 -20.83 -15.63
N ASP A 425 -4.46 -19.61 -15.91
CA ASP A 425 -4.23 -18.92 -17.18
C ASP A 425 -2.92 -18.13 -17.22
N LEU A 426 -2.23 -17.98 -16.09
CA LEU A 426 -0.95 -17.29 -16.00
C LEU A 426 0.23 -18.19 -16.40
N ASP A 427 1.21 -17.60 -17.08
CA ASP A 427 2.42 -18.30 -17.52
C ASP A 427 3.55 -18.13 -16.49
N VAL A 428 3.81 -19.19 -15.72
CA VAL A 428 4.88 -19.24 -14.72
C VAL A 428 6.25 -18.95 -15.34
N LYS A 429 6.47 -19.24 -16.65
CA LYS A 429 7.74 -18.94 -17.32
C LYS A 429 8.00 -17.44 -17.44
N LYS A 430 6.95 -16.61 -17.46
CA LYS A 430 7.06 -15.16 -17.51
C LYS A 430 7.37 -14.52 -16.15
N LYS A 431 7.29 -15.27 -15.04
CA LYS A 431 7.68 -14.81 -13.68
C LYS A 431 9.10 -14.22 -13.65
N GLY A 432 10.03 -14.86 -14.37
CA GLY A 432 11.42 -14.40 -14.47
C GLY A 432 11.56 -12.96 -14.98
N GLY A 433 10.61 -12.50 -15.80
CA GLY A 433 10.58 -11.14 -16.33
C GLY A 433 10.48 -10.06 -15.26
N LEU A 434 9.57 -10.20 -14.28
CA LEU A 434 9.42 -9.22 -13.19
C LEU A 434 10.67 -9.18 -12.29
N THR A 435 11.28 -10.33 -12.04
CA THR A 435 12.52 -10.42 -11.26
C THR A 435 13.68 -9.78 -12.03
N ALA A 436 13.77 -9.99 -13.34
CA ALA A 436 14.77 -9.38 -14.20
C ALA A 436 14.60 -7.85 -14.28
N VAL A 437 13.36 -7.35 -14.40
CA VAL A 437 13.05 -5.92 -14.32
C VAL A 437 13.51 -5.32 -13.00
N LYS A 438 13.25 -5.99 -11.86
CA LYS A 438 13.76 -5.52 -10.56
C LYS A 438 15.30 -5.43 -10.53
N ALA A 439 15.98 -6.43 -11.08
CA ALA A 439 17.44 -6.45 -11.14
C ALA A 439 18.00 -5.33 -12.04
N ALA A 440 17.44 -5.17 -13.24
CA ALA A 440 17.79 -4.11 -14.19
C ALA A 440 17.50 -2.71 -13.61
N ALA A 441 16.42 -2.57 -12.85
CA ALA A 441 16.05 -1.33 -12.17
C ALA A 441 16.90 -1.00 -10.94
N SER A 442 17.85 -1.86 -10.53
CA SER A 442 18.65 -1.66 -9.31
C SER A 442 19.35 -0.28 -9.27
N LYS A 443 19.81 0.20 -10.43
CA LYS A 443 20.49 1.50 -10.60
C LYS A 443 19.58 2.69 -10.93
N VAL A 444 18.30 2.44 -11.21
CA VAL A 444 17.33 3.53 -11.45
C VAL A 444 17.12 4.31 -10.15
N ILE A 445 17.09 5.65 -10.22
CA ILE A 445 16.90 6.52 -9.05
C ILE A 445 15.55 6.20 -8.40
N SER A 446 15.57 5.90 -7.10
CA SER A 446 14.39 5.55 -6.33
C SER A 446 13.63 6.79 -5.86
N LEU A 447 12.32 6.77 -6.03
CA LEU A 447 11.39 7.72 -5.44
C LEU A 447 10.97 7.17 -4.08
N TYR A 448 11.63 7.63 -3.02
CA TYR A 448 11.32 7.19 -1.67
C TYR A 448 9.88 7.55 -1.32
N SER A 449 9.08 6.54 -0.96
CA SER A 449 7.84 6.74 -0.22
C SER A 449 8.25 7.17 1.18
N LYS A 450 8.10 8.45 1.51
CA LYS A 450 7.99 8.82 2.92
C LYS A 450 6.69 8.20 3.45
N VAL A 451 6.74 6.94 3.86
CA VAL A 451 5.83 6.50 4.91
C VAL A 451 6.44 7.15 6.14
N HIS A 452 5.88 8.27 6.59
CA HIS A 452 6.14 8.72 7.94
C HIS A 452 5.92 7.49 8.82
N PRO A 453 6.94 6.93 9.50
CA PRO A 453 6.66 5.97 10.55
C PRO A 453 5.65 6.69 11.44
N LEU A 454 4.48 6.09 11.69
CA LEU A 454 3.62 6.58 12.75
C LEU A 454 4.55 6.67 13.96
N LYS A 455 4.87 7.90 14.37
CA LYS A 455 5.48 8.12 15.67
C LYS A 455 4.43 7.61 16.64
N THR A 456 4.61 6.40 17.14
CA THR A 456 3.95 5.96 18.36
C THR A 456 4.25 7.03 19.40
N ALA A 457 3.21 7.77 19.74
CA ALA A 457 3.31 8.83 20.73
C ALA A 457 3.61 8.19 22.08
N GLY A 458 4.74 8.53 22.68
CA GLY A 458 4.94 8.47 24.12
C GLY A 458 5.26 7.10 24.73
N GLY A 459 6.43 6.54 24.42
CA GLY A 459 7.15 5.72 25.39
C GLY A 459 8.00 6.62 26.28
N THR A 460 7.43 7.16 27.35
CA THR A 460 8.20 7.84 28.41
C THR A 460 8.75 6.77 29.36
N PRO A 461 10.04 6.79 29.74
CA PRO A 461 10.57 5.90 30.78
C PRO A 461 9.87 6.17 32.11
N MET A 462 9.44 5.11 32.77
CA MET A 462 8.77 5.11 34.08
C MET A 462 9.71 5.67 35.16
N GLU A 463 9.50 6.92 35.58
CA GLU A 463 9.91 7.41 36.90
C GLU A 463 8.70 7.36 37.82
N ALA A 464 8.91 6.77 38.99
CA ALA A 464 7.91 6.55 40.03
C ALA A 464 7.34 7.88 40.54
N ILE A 465 6.01 8.04 40.48
CA ILE A 465 5.26 9.02 41.27
C ILE A 465 3.97 8.36 41.76
N GLN A 466 3.68 8.73 43.01
CA GLN A 466 2.74 8.19 43.98
C GLN A 466 1.26 8.29 43.58
N GLU A 467 0.53 7.41 44.25
CA GLU A 467 -0.91 7.34 44.49
C GLU A 467 -1.59 8.70 44.64
N ASP A 468 -2.78 8.82 44.05
CA ASP A 468 -3.92 9.49 44.68
C ASP A 468 -5.18 8.69 44.32
N GLU A 469 -5.82 8.18 45.37
CA GLU A 469 -7.12 7.53 45.39
C GLU A 469 -8.21 8.60 45.16
N ASP A 470 -9.25 8.28 44.39
CA ASP A 470 -10.58 8.83 44.68
C ASP A 470 -11.67 7.94 44.09
N GLU A 471 -12.60 7.62 44.99
CA GLU A 471 -13.71 6.68 44.91
C GLU A 471 -14.85 7.18 44.01
N SER A 472 -15.50 6.28 43.28
CA SER A 472 -16.97 6.34 43.16
C SER A 472 -17.53 4.99 42.72
N GLU A 473 -18.35 4.46 43.62
CA GLU A 473 -19.18 3.25 43.54
C GLU A 473 -20.19 3.29 42.39
N SER A 474 -20.44 2.14 41.77
CA SER A 474 -21.81 1.67 41.50
C SER A 474 -21.77 0.19 41.11
N GLU A 475 -22.35 -0.62 41.99
CA GLU A 475 -22.72 -2.01 41.81
C GLU A 475 -23.93 -2.09 40.87
N GLU A 476 -23.86 -2.86 39.80
CA GLU A 476 -25.04 -3.56 39.27
C GLU A 476 -24.63 -4.96 38.82
N ASP A 477 -25.18 -5.95 39.53
CA ASP A 477 -25.12 -7.38 39.26
C ASP A 477 -25.72 -7.71 37.89
N SER A 478 -24.99 -8.45 37.07
CA SER A 478 -25.60 -9.32 36.07
C SER A 478 -24.80 -10.61 35.95
N GLU A 479 -25.32 -11.66 36.57
CA GLU A 479 -24.98 -13.05 36.27
C GLU A 479 -25.29 -13.33 34.80
N PHE A 480 -24.25 -13.48 33.98
CA PHE A 480 -24.35 -14.16 32.69
C PHE A 480 -23.47 -15.40 32.74
N GLU A 481 -24.12 -16.54 32.48
CA GLU A 481 -23.51 -17.86 32.41
C GLU A 481 -22.55 -17.92 31.22
N ASP A 482 -21.29 -18.24 31.50
CA ASP A 482 -20.23 -18.43 30.51
C ASP A 482 -20.44 -19.75 29.73
N GLU A 483 -21.04 -19.67 28.54
CA GLU A 483 -20.77 -20.65 27.47
C GLU A 483 -19.86 -20.00 26.43
N ASP A 484 -18.56 -20.08 26.72
CA ASP A 484 -17.46 -19.65 25.86
C ASP A 484 -17.28 -20.65 24.69
N ASP A 485 -18.01 -20.45 23.60
CA ASP A 485 -17.72 -21.05 22.30
C ASP A 485 -16.70 -20.16 21.57
N LEU A 486 -15.43 -20.38 21.88
CA LEU A 486 -14.27 -19.62 21.41
C LEU A 486 -13.89 -20.06 19.98
N GLY A 487 -13.89 -19.09 19.06
CA GLY A 487 -13.87 -19.31 17.62
C GLY A 487 -12.56 -19.81 16.98
N VAL A 488 -12.56 -19.77 15.63
CA VAL A 488 -11.56 -20.26 14.66
C VAL A 488 -10.08 -20.06 15.00
N PHE A 489 -9.72 -19.15 15.90
CA PHE A 489 -8.32 -18.89 16.29
C PHE A 489 -7.75 -19.85 17.34
N GLU A 490 -8.57 -20.69 18.00
CA GLU A 490 -8.06 -21.77 18.86
C GLU A 490 -7.90 -23.12 18.15
N ALA A 491 -8.32 -23.22 16.88
CA ALA A 491 -8.10 -24.44 16.11
C ALA A 491 -6.59 -24.75 16.09
N GLU A 492 -6.22 -25.93 16.62
CA GLU A 492 -4.81 -26.33 16.81
C GLU A 492 -4.00 -26.17 15.52
N ASP A 493 -4.62 -26.41 14.36
CA ASP A 493 -3.98 -26.27 13.05
C ASP A 493 -3.67 -24.81 12.69
N ILE A 494 -4.50 -23.84 13.08
CA ILE A 494 -4.27 -22.41 12.87
C ILE A 494 -3.21 -21.90 13.86
N GLN A 495 -3.28 -22.30 15.12
CA GLN A 495 -2.24 -21.99 16.12
C GLN A 495 -0.88 -22.56 15.68
N ASP A 496 -0.86 -23.77 15.13
CA ASP A 496 0.36 -24.39 14.61
C ASP A 496 0.89 -23.68 13.35
N ILE A 497 0.03 -23.20 12.46
CA ILE A 497 0.43 -22.38 11.30
C ILE A 497 1.01 -21.04 11.78
N LEU A 498 0.35 -20.35 12.71
CA LEU A 498 0.80 -19.07 13.23
C LEU A 498 2.13 -19.17 13.99
N ARG A 499 2.31 -20.24 14.78
CA ARG A 499 3.60 -20.59 15.42
C ARG A 499 4.69 -20.90 14.39
N GLN A 500 4.37 -21.67 13.34
CA GLN A 500 5.32 -21.95 12.24
C GLN A 500 5.72 -20.69 11.48
N MET A 501 4.84 -19.68 11.43
CA MET A 501 5.10 -18.38 10.81
C MET A 501 5.78 -17.38 11.75
N ASN A 502 6.11 -17.80 12.98
CA ASN A 502 6.76 -16.96 14.02
C ASN A 502 5.94 -15.72 14.40
N TYR A 503 4.60 -15.82 14.33
CA TYR A 503 3.70 -14.84 14.93
C TYR A 503 3.54 -15.16 16.42
N GLU A 504 3.90 -14.21 17.28
CA GLU A 504 3.56 -14.22 18.69
C GLU A 504 2.19 -13.56 18.83
N ILE A 505 1.16 -14.35 19.14
CA ILE A 505 -0.18 -13.81 19.41
C ILE A 505 -0.15 -13.27 20.83
N GLU A 506 0.18 -11.99 21.00
CA GLU A 506 -0.20 -11.30 22.24
C GLU A 506 -1.72 -11.21 22.25
N PHE A 507 -2.32 -12.00 23.15
CA PHE A 507 -3.75 -12.08 23.38
C PHE A 507 -4.33 -10.67 23.60
N VAL A 508 -5.11 -10.18 22.65
CA VAL A 508 -6.11 -9.13 22.92
C VAL A 508 -7.45 -9.82 22.80
N ALA A 509 -7.94 -10.33 23.91
CA ALA A 509 -9.37 -10.58 24.05
C ALA A 509 -10.07 -9.25 23.78
N PHE A 510 -10.83 -9.20 22.70
CA PHE A 510 -11.85 -8.19 22.51
C PHE A 510 -12.96 -8.51 23.51
N GLY A 511 -13.01 -7.72 24.58
CA GLY A 511 -13.82 -7.94 25.77
C GLY A 511 -12.98 -7.61 26.98
N SER A 512 -13.13 -6.40 27.50
CA SER A 512 -12.45 -5.96 28.73
C SER A 512 -12.88 -6.82 29.92
N PRO A 513 -11.96 -7.45 30.68
CA PRO A 513 -12.05 -7.42 32.12
C PRO A 513 -11.22 -6.24 32.58
N VAL A 514 -11.91 -5.23 33.12
CA VAL A 514 -11.24 -4.33 34.07
C VAL A 514 -10.66 -5.24 35.14
N ARG A 515 -9.33 -5.22 35.32
CA ARG A 515 -8.68 -5.93 36.42
C ARG A 515 -9.25 -5.41 37.74
N LEU A 516 -10.15 -6.16 38.35
CA LEU A 516 -10.40 -6.08 39.79
C LEU A 516 -9.36 -7.00 40.47
N THR A 517 -8.36 -6.39 41.07
CA THR A 517 -7.45 -7.06 42.01
C THR A 517 -8.19 -7.35 43.31
N THR A 518 -8.63 -8.58 43.51
CA THR A 518 -9.04 -9.07 44.82
C THR A 518 -7.78 -9.47 45.60
N ALA A 519 -7.49 -8.73 46.67
CA ALA A 519 -6.56 -9.15 47.69
C ALA A 519 -7.20 -10.30 48.51
N LEU A 520 -6.55 -11.45 48.55
CA LEU A 520 -6.72 -12.41 49.64
C LEU A 520 -5.34 -12.70 50.22
N GLY A 521 -5.17 -12.28 51.47
CA GLY A 521 -4.00 -12.58 52.27
C GLY A 521 -3.99 -14.03 52.74
N ILE A 522 -2.79 -14.60 52.73
CA ILE A 522 -2.16 -15.25 53.90
C ILE A 522 -0.73 -14.73 53.98
#